data_AF-A0A316B9V1-F1
#
_entry.id   AF-A0A316B9V1-F1
#
_cell.length_a   1.000
_cell.length_b   1.000
_cell.length_c   1.000
_cell.angle_alpha   90.00
_cell.angle_beta   90.00
_cell.angle_gamma   90.00
#
_symmetry.space_group_name_H-M   'P 1'
#
loop_
_entity.id
_entity.type
_entity.pdbx_description
1 polymer ?
#
loop_
_entity_poly.entity_id
_entity_poly.type
_entity_poly.pdbx_seq_one_letter_code
_entity_poly.pdbx_strand_id
1 'polypeptide(L)'
;MKKGFWIGLIIFAAIFLLAGGYIFVTVRNYLDSDKWEVHDPIPDDRRKFYANTALMPELSDDFERFAIRGIRDFDYMVETYSFSGTDEMYEKLPEGCENGIAQALSDGAYETTKDLKGKDVSRYEITTGLPLLDKDEINKDDGGMLTNAFVYYYVLEYPDGTYRFALLIRDT
;
A
#
# COMPACT_ATOMS: atom_id res chain seq x y z
N MET A 1 -48.49 39.02 -4.54
CA MET A 1 -47.36 38.32 -3.89
C MET A 1 -47.12 36.91 -4.48
N LYS A 2 -46.83 36.76 -5.79
CA LYS A 2 -46.60 35.42 -6.37
C LYS A 2 -45.27 35.28 -7.10
N LYS A 3 -44.84 36.31 -7.85
CA LYS A 3 -43.59 36.25 -8.64
C LYS A 3 -42.31 36.18 -7.81
N GLY A 4 -42.21 36.96 -6.72
CA GLY A 4 -41.02 36.96 -5.86
C GLY A 4 -40.79 35.64 -5.12
N PHE A 5 -41.85 34.93 -4.74
CA PHE A 5 -41.76 33.62 -4.10
C PHE A 5 -41.17 32.57 -5.06
N TRP A 6 -41.66 32.53 -6.31
CA TRP A 6 -41.14 31.59 -7.32
C TRP A 6 -39.69 31.87 -7.69
N ILE A 7 -39.29 33.14 -7.80
CA ILE A 7 -37.89 33.52 -8.05
C ILE A 7 -37.00 33.06 -6.89
N GLY A 8 -37.41 33.31 -5.64
CA GLY A 8 -36.69 32.84 -4.46
C GLY A 8 -36.57 31.31 -4.38
N LEU A 9 -37.65 30.58 -4.70
CA LEU A 9 -37.65 29.12 -4.72
C LEU A 9 -36.70 28.56 -5.79
N ILE A 10 -36.67 29.14 -6.99
CA ILE A 10 -35.77 28.72 -8.06
C ILE A 10 -34.31 28.95 -7.67
N ILE A 11 -34.00 30.12 -7.09
CA ILE A 11 -32.64 30.43 -6.60
C ILE A 11 -32.24 29.44 -5.51
N PHE A 12 -33.11 29.17 -4.54
CA PHE A 12 -32.85 28.20 -3.48
C PHE A 12 -32.62 26.79 -4.04
N ALA A 13 -33.47 26.33 -4.96
CA ALA A 13 -33.32 25.02 -5.60
C ALA A 13 -32.01 24.92 -6.40
N ALA A 14 -31.63 25.98 -7.11
CA ALA A 14 -30.35 26.02 -7.84
C ALA A 14 -29.15 25.94 -6.88
N ILE A 15 -29.16 26.70 -5.78
CA ILE A 15 -28.11 26.64 -4.75
C ILE A 15 -28.05 25.23 -4.13
N PHE A 16 -29.21 24.65 -3.79
CA PHE A 16 -29.29 23.31 -3.22
C PHE A 16 -28.73 22.24 -4.16
N LEU A 17 -29.06 22.31 -5.46
CA LEU A 17 -28.54 21.38 -6.46
C LEU A 17 -27.03 21.54 -6.69
N LEU A 18 -26.53 22.78 -6.73
CA LEU A 18 -25.10 23.04 -6.87
C LEU A 18 -24.32 22.56 -5.63
N ALA A 19 -24.83 22.82 -4.43
CA ALA A 19 -24.23 22.34 -3.19
C ALA A 19 -24.26 20.81 -3.10
N GLY A 20 -25.39 20.19 -3.46
CA GLY A 20 -25.53 18.73 -3.50
C GLY A 20 -24.60 18.09 -4.53
N GLY A 21 -24.48 18.69 -5.72
CA GLY A 21 -23.54 18.25 -6.75
C GLY A 21 -22.08 18.36 -6.30
N TYR A 22 -21.71 19.47 -5.64
CA TYR A 22 -20.39 19.65 -5.06
C TYR A 22 -20.08 18.58 -3.99
N ILE A 23 -20.97 18.39 -3.01
CA ILE A 23 -20.81 17.37 -1.97
C ILE A 23 -20.66 15.97 -2.59
N PHE A 24 -21.50 15.64 -3.57
CA PHE A 24 -21.44 14.36 -4.26
C PHE A 24 -20.09 14.13 -4.94
N VAL A 25 -19.57 15.12 -5.67
CA VAL A 25 -18.26 15.03 -6.33
C VAL A 25 -17.14 14.91 -5.29
N THR A 26 -17.17 15.69 -4.21
CA THR A 26 -16.16 15.61 -3.15
C THR A 26 -16.16 14.25 -2.47
N VAL A 27 -17.34 13.72 -2.08
CA VAL A 27 -17.46 12.39 -1.45
C VAL A 27 -17.00 11.30 -2.40
N ARG A 28 -17.42 11.35 -3.67
CA ARG A 28 -17.00 10.36 -4.66
C ARG A 28 -15.48 10.38 -4.86
N ASN A 29 -14.89 11.55 -5.06
CA ASN A 29 -13.44 11.67 -5.25
C ASN A 29 -12.68 11.18 -4.01
N TYR A 30 -13.18 11.46 -2.81
CA TYR A 30 -12.59 10.94 -1.57
C TYR A 30 -12.65 9.41 -1.51
N LEU A 31 -13.82 8.81 -1.78
CA LEU A 31 -13.98 7.35 -1.80
C LEU A 31 -13.18 6.67 -2.90
N ASP A 32 -13.04 7.31 -4.07
CA ASP A 32 -12.23 6.79 -5.17
C ASP A 32 -10.73 6.91 -4.86
N SER A 33 -10.30 7.94 -4.12
CA SER A 33 -8.89 8.12 -3.73
C SER A 33 -8.40 7.17 -2.64
N ASP A 34 -9.31 6.58 -1.86
CA ASP A 34 -8.97 5.57 -0.85
C ASP A 34 -8.82 4.16 -1.45
N LYS A 35 -9.22 3.99 -2.72
CA LYS A 35 -9.05 2.72 -3.43
C LYS A 35 -7.63 2.59 -3.94
N TRP A 36 -7.10 1.38 -3.83
CA TRP A 36 -5.85 0.99 -4.46
C TRP A 36 -5.97 0.99 -5.99
N GLU A 37 -5.15 1.79 -6.65
CA GLU A 37 -4.87 1.67 -8.08
C GLU A 37 -3.77 0.62 -8.26
N VAL A 38 -4.15 -0.58 -8.68
CA VAL A 38 -3.27 -1.75 -8.74
C VAL A 38 -2.57 -1.83 -10.10
N HIS A 39 -1.26 -2.05 -10.07
CA HIS A 39 -0.41 -2.25 -11.24
C HIS A 39 0.30 -3.61 -11.14
N ASP A 40 0.03 -4.47 -12.11
CA ASP A 40 0.52 -5.85 -12.19
C ASP A 40 0.69 -6.25 -13.67
N PRO A 41 1.92 -6.54 -14.15
CA PRO A 41 3.16 -6.63 -13.37
C PRO A 41 3.73 -5.26 -13.01
N ILE A 42 4.53 -5.22 -11.94
CA ILE A 42 5.32 -4.03 -11.59
C ILE A 42 6.46 -3.78 -12.61
N PRO A 43 6.59 -2.55 -13.15
CA PRO A 43 7.71 -2.16 -14.01
C PRO A 43 9.07 -2.21 -13.31
N ASP A 44 10.14 -2.53 -14.04
CA ASP A 44 11.50 -2.73 -13.49
C ASP A 44 12.07 -1.50 -12.76
N ASP A 45 11.82 -0.29 -13.28
CA ASP A 45 12.24 0.96 -12.65
C ASP A 45 11.54 1.18 -11.30
N ARG A 46 10.28 0.74 -11.18
CA ARG A 46 9.51 0.79 -9.94
C ARG A 46 9.93 -0.26 -8.93
N ARG A 47 10.31 -1.47 -9.38
CA ARG A 47 10.85 -2.52 -8.51
C ARG A 47 12.04 -2.02 -7.71
N LYS A 48 13.04 -1.46 -8.40
CA LYS A 48 14.25 -0.92 -7.79
C LYS A 48 13.94 0.26 -6.87
N PHE A 49 13.11 1.20 -7.33
CA PHE A 49 12.70 2.36 -6.53
C PHE A 49 12.09 1.96 -5.19
N TYR A 50 11.15 1.00 -5.18
CA TYR A 50 10.51 0.57 -3.93
C TYR A 50 11.43 -0.28 -3.06
N ALA A 51 12.27 -1.14 -3.65
CA ALA A 51 13.25 -1.93 -2.90
C ALA A 51 14.26 -1.03 -2.17
N ASN A 52 14.76 0.00 -2.86
CA ASN A 52 15.64 1.02 -2.28
C ASN A 52 14.94 1.83 -1.20
N THR A 53 13.68 2.21 -1.43
CA THR A 53 12.89 2.94 -0.44
C THR A 53 12.65 2.11 0.82
N ALA A 54 12.50 0.80 0.67
CA ALA A 54 12.36 -0.16 1.76
C ALA A 54 13.69 -0.64 2.34
N LEU A 55 14.82 -0.02 1.98
CA LEU A 55 16.15 -0.35 2.50
C LEU A 55 16.52 -1.84 2.33
N MET A 56 15.95 -2.49 1.31
CA MET A 56 16.12 -3.90 0.99
C MET A 56 16.21 -4.06 -0.54
N PRO A 57 17.29 -3.57 -1.18
CA PRO A 57 17.42 -3.55 -2.64
C PRO A 57 17.34 -4.94 -3.29
N GLU A 58 17.76 -5.98 -2.57
CA GLU A 58 17.73 -7.38 -3.01
C GLU A 58 16.30 -7.89 -3.29
N LEU A 59 15.27 -7.30 -2.68
CA LEU A 59 13.87 -7.67 -2.93
C LEU A 59 13.32 -7.22 -4.28
N SER A 60 14.06 -6.39 -5.02
CA SER A 60 13.57 -5.80 -6.27
C SER A 60 13.10 -6.86 -7.28
N ASP A 61 13.79 -7.99 -7.37
CA ASP A 61 13.44 -9.07 -8.30
C ASP A 61 12.21 -9.88 -7.85
N ASP A 62 11.89 -9.89 -6.56
CA ASP A 62 10.78 -10.66 -5.99
C ASP A 62 9.42 -9.94 -6.06
N PHE A 63 9.41 -8.62 -6.28
CA PHE A 63 8.16 -7.86 -6.38
C PHE A 63 7.35 -8.23 -7.62
N GLU A 64 6.07 -8.54 -7.41
CA GLU A 64 5.15 -8.91 -8.48
C GLU A 64 4.21 -7.76 -8.82
N ARG A 65 3.64 -7.12 -7.80
CA ARG A 65 2.58 -6.11 -7.96
C ARG A 65 2.76 -4.97 -6.97
N PHE A 66 2.28 -3.80 -7.35
CA PHE A 66 2.16 -2.66 -6.44
C PHE A 66 0.83 -1.97 -6.63
N ALA A 67 0.44 -1.16 -5.65
CA ALA A 67 -0.66 -0.24 -5.80
C ALA A 67 -0.38 1.08 -5.12
N ILE A 68 -1.07 2.11 -5.60
CA ILE A 68 -1.01 3.47 -5.06
C ILE A 68 -2.40 3.85 -4.58
N ARG A 69 -2.49 4.56 -3.45
CA ARG A 69 -3.70 5.29 -3.06
C ARG A 69 -3.33 6.63 -2.42
N GLY A 70 -4.32 7.51 -2.30
CA GLY A 70 -4.15 8.85 -1.73
C GLY A 70 -4.22 9.98 -2.76
N ILE A 71 -4.32 11.22 -2.26
CA ILE A 71 -4.41 12.44 -3.09
C ILE A 71 -3.18 13.33 -2.87
N ARG A 72 -2.85 13.58 -1.61
CA ARG A 72 -1.74 14.45 -1.20
C ARG A 72 -0.61 13.64 -0.59
N ASP A 73 -0.98 12.75 0.34
CA ASP A 73 -0.07 11.87 1.05
C ASP A 73 -0.32 10.48 0.43
N PHE A 74 0.68 9.95 -0.30
CA PHE A 74 0.53 8.71 -1.05
C PHE A 74 0.95 7.53 -0.19
N ASP A 75 0.09 6.52 -0.16
CA ASP A 75 0.45 5.19 0.32
C ASP A 75 0.78 4.35 -0.93
N TYR A 76 1.96 3.71 -0.91
CA TYR A 76 2.37 2.71 -1.88
C TYR A 76 2.45 1.37 -1.19
N MET A 77 1.72 0.37 -1.67
CA MET A 77 1.86 -1.00 -1.20
C MET A 77 2.52 -1.83 -2.29
N VAL A 78 3.53 -2.61 -1.93
CA VAL A 78 4.24 -3.52 -2.84
C VAL A 78 4.16 -4.91 -2.26
N GLU A 79 3.92 -5.91 -3.10
CA GLU A 79 3.86 -7.30 -2.69
C GLU A 79 4.78 -8.16 -3.57
N THR A 80 5.45 -9.12 -2.94
CA THR A 80 6.18 -10.18 -3.65
C THR A 80 5.20 -11.12 -4.37
N TYR A 81 5.72 -12.05 -5.17
CA TYR A 81 4.94 -13.22 -5.60
C TYR A 81 4.49 -14.08 -4.41
N SER A 82 3.60 -15.02 -4.69
CA SER A 82 3.06 -15.95 -3.69
C SER A 82 4.03 -17.09 -3.42
N PHE A 83 4.37 -17.28 -2.15
CA PHE A 83 5.09 -18.44 -1.64
C PHE A 83 4.09 -19.49 -1.17
N SER A 84 4.39 -20.76 -1.38
CA SER A 84 3.56 -21.91 -0.98
C SER A 84 3.57 -22.19 0.53
N GLY A 85 4.52 -21.59 1.26
CA GLY A 85 4.68 -21.74 2.70
C GLY A 85 5.77 -20.82 3.24
N THR A 86 5.97 -20.83 4.55
CA THR A 86 7.03 -20.05 5.22
C THR A 86 8.42 -20.51 4.82
N ASP A 87 8.64 -21.81 4.62
CA ASP A 87 9.94 -22.37 4.27
C ASP A 87 10.42 -21.85 2.89
N GLU A 88 9.53 -21.83 1.89
CA GLU A 88 9.84 -21.25 0.58
C GLU A 88 10.10 -19.74 0.69
N MET A 89 9.31 -19.04 1.51
CA MET A 89 9.53 -17.62 1.77
C MET A 89 10.91 -17.37 2.39
N TYR A 90 11.35 -18.18 3.34
CA TYR A 90 12.69 -18.07 3.95
C TYR A 90 13.82 -18.35 2.98
N GLU A 91 13.64 -19.32 2.07
CA GLU A 91 14.65 -19.65 1.06
C GLU A 91 14.80 -18.53 0.00
N LYS A 92 13.70 -17.85 -0.31
CA LYS A 92 13.65 -16.88 -1.41
C LYS A 92 13.96 -15.45 -1.01
N LEU A 93 13.51 -15.02 0.17
CA LEU A 93 13.77 -13.66 0.65
C LEU A 93 15.24 -13.50 1.08
N PRO A 94 15.75 -12.25 1.16
CA PRO A 94 17.11 -11.96 1.57
C PRO A 94 17.48 -12.61 2.92
N GLU A 95 18.74 -13.02 3.03
CA GLU A 95 19.26 -13.68 4.23
C GLU A 95 19.00 -12.82 5.48
N GLY A 96 18.49 -13.45 6.54
CA GLY A 96 18.16 -12.78 7.79
C GLY A 96 16.70 -12.33 7.93
N CYS A 97 15.90 -12.31 6.86
CA CYS A 97 14.46 -12.02 6.95
C CYS A 97 13.69 -13.04 7.79
N GLU A 98 14.17 -14.30 7.82
CA GLU A 98 13.57 -15.40 8.57
C GLU A 98 13.25 -15.02 10.01
N ASN A 99 14.19 -14.37 10.71
CA ASN A 99 14.03 -14.04 12.12
C ASN A 99 12.83 -13.09 12.36
N GLY A 100 12.74 -12.01 11.59
CA GLY A 100 11.64 -11.04 11.71
C GLY A 100 10.29 -11.66 11.33
N ILE A 101 10.26 -12.47 10.28
CA ILE A 101 9.04 -13.15 9.82
C ILE A 101 8.58 -14.19 10.85
N ALA A 102 9.48 -15.05 11.33
CA ALA A 102 9.18 -16.06 12.33
C ALA A 102 8.68 -15.44 13.64
N GLN A 103 9.30 -14.32 14.07
CA GLN A 103 8.85 -13.57 15.24
C GLN A 103 7.43 -13.01 15.04
N ALA A 104 7.17 -12.33 13.92
CA ALA A 104 5.85 -11.75 13.64
C ALA A 104 4.73 -12.81 13.60
N LEU A 105 5.00 -13.97 13.00
CA LEU A 105 4.06 -15.09 12.97
C LEU A 105 3.87 -15.73 14.35
N SER A 106 4.94 -15.87 15.14
CA SER A 106 4.89 -16.47 16.48
C SER A 106 4.17 -15.57 17.50
N ASP A 107 4.29 -14.25 17.38
CA ASP A 107 3.58 -13.31 18.25
C ASP A 107 2.05 -13.41 18.05
N GLY A 108 1.61 -13.87 16.87
CA GLY A 108 0.21 -14.16 16.57
C GLY A 108 -0.69 -12.92 16.49
N ALA A 109 -0.11 -11.72 16.61
CA ALA A 109 -0.82 -10.45 16.47
C ALA A 109 -1.02 -10.13 14.99
N TYR A 110 -2.18 -10.51 14.44
CA TYR A 110 -2.56 -10.21 13.06
C TYR A 110 -3.80 -9.33 12.96
N GLU A 111 -3.92 -8.66 11.83
CA GLU A 111 -5.13 -7.96 11.40
C GLU A 111 -5.74 -8.69 10.21
N THR A 112 -7.05 -8.95 10.24
CA THR A 112 -7.78 -9.41 9.06
C THR A 112 -8.00 -8.24 8.11
N THR A 113 -7.47 -8.35 6.89
CA THR A 113 -7.53 -7.30 5.88
C THR A 113 -7.64 -7.89 4.48
N LYS A 114 -7.45 -7.07 3.45
CA LYS A 114 -7.43 -7.47 2.06
C LYS A 114 -6.06 -7.20 1.41
N ASP A 115 -5.62 -8.10 0.55
CA ASP A 115 -4.46 -7.89 -0.33
C ASP A 115 -4.79 -6.85 -1.42
N LEU A 116 -3.80 -6.54 -2.26
CA LEU A 116 -4.01 -5.61 -3.38
C LEU A 116 -5.05 -6.05 -4.41
N LYS A 117 -5.41 -7.34 -4.50
CA LYS A 117 -6.48 -7.84 -5.39
C LYS A 117 -7.81 -8.06 -4.65
N GLY A 118 -7.94 -7.60 -3.40
CA GLY A 118 -9.16 -7.71 -2.62
C GLY A 118 -9.41 -9.08 -1.96
N LYS A 119 -8.44 -9.99 -1.99
CA LYS A 119 -8.49 -11.29 -1.31
C LYS A 119 -8.29 -11.12 0.19
N ASP A 120 -9.02 -11.88 0.99
CA ASP A 120 -8.89 -11.83 2.44
C ASP A 120 -7.56 -12.45 2.88
N VAL A 121 -6.86 -11.76 3.78
CA VAL A 121 -5.55 -12.16 4.31
C VAL A 121 -5.47 -11.84 5.81
N SER A 122 -4.67 -12.63 6.52
CA SER A 122 -4.14 -12.26 7.83
C SER A 122 -2.83 -11.50 7.62
N ARG A 123 -2.77 -10.26 8.07
CA ARG A 123 -1.59 -9.40 7.96
C ARG A 123 -0.86 -9.33 9.29
N TYR A 124 0.41 -9.75 9.29
CA TYR A 124 1.31 -9.72 10.45
C TYR A 124 2.35 -8.62 10.21
N GLU A 125 2.48 -7.68 11.13
CA GLU A 125 3.49 -6.61 11.05
C GLU A 125 4.84 -7.09 11.56
N ILE A 126 5.89 -6.85 10.79
CA ILE A 126 7.26 -7.13 11.17
C ILE A 126 7.86 -5.83 11.70
N THR A 127 8.08 -5.76 13.02
CA THR A 127 8.58 -4.56 13.69
C THR A 127 10.09 -4.58 13.91
N THR A 128 10.70 -5.77 13.99
CA THR A 128 12.14 -5.97 14.22
C THR A 128 12.65 -7.21 13.49
N GLY A 129 13.97 -7.34 13.38
CA GLY A 129 14.61 -8.58 12.89
C GLY A 129 14.71 -8.70 11.37
N LEU A 130 14.47 -7.61 10.63
CA LEU A 130 14.75 -7.54 9.19
C LEU A 130 16.18 -7.03 8.94
N PRO A 131 16.86 -7.52 7.89
CA PRO A 131 18.21 -7.10 7.49
C PRO A 131 18.16 -5.79 6.69
N LEU A 132 17.68 -4.71 7.31
CA LEU A 132 17.56 -3.41 6.64
C LEU A 132 18.95 -2.78 6.51
N LEU A 133 19.28 -2.27 5.32
CA LEU A 133 20.49 -1.47 5.10
C LEU A 133 20.36 -0.08 5.70
N ASP A 134 21.49 0.55 6.03
CA ASP A 134 21.51 1.95 6.37
C ASP A 134 21.24 2.83 5.13
N LYS A 135 20.63 4.00 5.33
CA LYS A 135 20.23 4.89 4.23
C LYS A 135 21.39 5.38 3.36
N ASP A 136 22.61 5.42 3.91
CA ASP A 136 23.84 5.80 3.21
C ASP A 136 24.47 4.65 2.43
N GLU A 137 24.07 3.40 2.69
CA GLU A 137 24.49 2.22 1.93
C GLU A 137 23.68 2.03 0.64
N ILE A 138 22.51 2.67 0.54
CA ILE A 138 21.67 2.64 -0.66
C ILE A 138 22.29 3.52 -1.76
N ASN A 139 22.69 2.88 -2.86
CA ASN A 139 23.18 3.59 -4.03
C ASN A 139 22.05 4.42 -4.67
N LYS A 140 22.14 5.74 -4.54
CA LYS A 140 21.13 6.67 -5.07
C LYS A 140 21.03 6.67 -6.60
N ASP A 141 22.09 6.24 -7.29
CA ASP A 141 22.12 6.14 -8.74
C ASP A 141 21.30 4.94 -9.27
N ASP A 142 20.98 3.97 -8.41
CA ASP A 142 20.34 2.69 -8.79
C ASP A 142 18.80 2.68 -8.66
N GLY A 143 18.14 3.83 -8.80
CA GLY A 143 16.68 3.86 -8.99
C GLY A 143 15.90 4.82 -8.08
N GLY A 144 16.57 5.75 -7.37
CA GLY A 144 15.90 6.74 -6.53
C GLY A 144 15.25 6.15 -5.27
N MET A 145 14.92 7.03 -4.31
CA MET A 145 14.36 6.68 -3.01
C MET A 145 13.49 7.83 -2.48
N LEU A 146 12.38 7.52 -1.79
CA LEU A 146 11.65 8.52 -1.01
C LEU A 146 12.40 8.83 0.30
N THR A 147 12.86 10.07 0.47
CA THR A 147 13.69 10.45 1.62
C THR A 147 12.90 10.64 2.92
N ASN A 148 11.60 10.95 2.82
CA ASN A 148 10.70 11.25 3.94
C ASN A 148 9.51 10.26 4.01
N ALA A 149 9.77 8.98 3.74
CA ALA A 149 8.75 7.95 3.84
C ALA A 149 8.88 7.14 5.14
N PHE A 150 7.73 6.71 5.66
CA PHE A 150 7.65 5.62 6.63
C PHE A 150 7.45 4.30 5.88
N VAL A 151 8.23 3.28 6.25
CA VAL A 151 8.13 1.95 5.64
C VAL A 151 7.69 0.96 6.71
N TYR A 152 6.64 0.22 6.40
CA TYR A 152 6.12 -0.88 7.21
C TYR A 152 6.25 -2.18 6.43
N TYR A 153 6.60 -3.25 7.13
CA TYR A 153 6.86 -4.56 6.56
C TYR A 153 5.83 -5.55 7.08
N TYR A 154 5.33 -6.40 6.19
CA TYR A 154 4.25 -7.33 6.53
C TYR A 154 4.48 -8.71 5.94
N VAL A 155 3.97 -9.71 6.65
CA VAL A 155 3.64 -11.02 6.09
C VAL A 155 2.14 -11.05 5.84
N LEU A 156 1.75 -11.44 4.63
CA LEU A 156 0.35 -11.69 4.27
C LEU A 156 0.14 -13.20 4.19
N GLU A 157 -0.62 -13.76 5.11
CA GLU A 157 -1.02 -15.17 5.10
C GLU A 157 -2.41 -15.31 4.48
N TYR A 158 -2.54 -16.23 3.54
CA TYR A 158 -3.78 -16.54 2.86
C TYR A 158 -4.46 -17.75 3.50
N PRO A 159 -5.80 -17.87 3.40
CA PRO A 159 -6.53 -19.03 3.94
C PRO A 159 -6.11 -20.40 3.37
N ASP A 160 -5.48 -20.41 2.19
CA ASP A 160 -4.97 -21.62 1.55
C ASP A 160 -3.56 -22.02 2.04
N GLY A 161 -2.99 -21.28 2.99
CA GLY A 161 -1.64 -21.52 3.53
C GLY A 161 -0.53 -20.97 2.64
N THR A 162 -0.86 -20.18 1.61
CA THR A 162 0.16 -19.43 0.86
C THR A 162 0.48 -18.11 1.57
N TYR A 163 1.64 -17.54 1.26
CA TYR A 163 2.14 -16.33 1.89
C TYR A 163 2.67 -15.32 0.87
N ARG A 164 2.69 -14.05 1.23
CA ARG A 164 3.42 -12.99 0.53
C ARG A 164 4.16 -12.11 1.52
N PHE A 165 5.29 -11.58 1.10
CA PHE A 165 5.95 -10.48 1.79
C PHE A 165 5.46 -9.18 1.19
N ALA A 166 5.17 -8.20 2.03
CA ALA A 166 4.60 -6.94 1.56
C ALA A 166 5.17 -5.74 2.30
N LEU A 167 5.19 -4.61 1.60
CA LEU A 167 5.73 -3.35 2.04
C LEU A 167 4.65 -2.29 1.92
N LEU A 168 4.46 -1.47 2.94
CA LEU A 168 3.69 -0.24 2.85
C LEU A 168 4.65 0.93 3.04
N ILE A 169 4.75 1.77 2.02
CA ILE A 169 5.55 2.98 2.01
C ILE A 169 4.58 4.15 2.05
N ARG A 170 4.61 4.93 3.13
CA ARG A 170 3.78 6.13 3.30
C ARG A 170 4.64 7.37 3.12
N ASP A 171 4.37 8.12 2.07
CA ASP A 171 5.00 9.41 1.79
C ASP A 171 4.38 10.49 2.69
N THR A 172 5.22 11.31 3.34
CA THR A 172 4.79 12.34 4.32
C THR A 172 5.34 13.72 4.05
#